data_AF-A0A7Y3ATR0-F1
#
_entry.id   AF-A0A7Y3ATR0-F1
#
_cell.length_a   1.000
_cell.length_b   1.000
_cell.length_c   1.000
_cell.angle_alpha   90.00
_cell.angle_beta   90.00
_cell.angle_gamma   90.00
#
_symmetry.space_group_name_H-M   'P 1'
#
loop_
_entity.id
_entity.type
_entity.pdbx_description
1 polymer ?
#
loop_
_entity_poly.entity_id
_entity_poly.type
_entity_poly.pdbx_seq_one_letter_code
_entity_poly.pdbx_strand_id
1 'polypeptide(L)'
;KYDGFEDKFYKGRKPNGIYVPRFRNIGGDSNVDTFKRGYGYQGSGSRSNWEDVVSELSHGKDLKEAILKPGGWTFGMGGFGEVLPYEDNRMTLDHDKLDGWGLPTVTFDAELKENELKMREDMKEQAYEMLTKAGLRDVQAFDKPVALGLGIHEMGTARMGRDPKTSVVNGFNQVHTVKNVYVTDGAFMTSAACVNPSLTYMAFTARAADHAAEQLKKGLL
;
A
#
# COMPACT_ATOMS: atom_id res chain seq x y z
N LYS A 1 -16.90 -16.38 4.43
CA LYS A 1 -17.18 -17.54 3.55
C LYS A 1 -18.29 -17.16 2.57
N TYR A 2 -18.35 -17.77 1.39
CA TYR A 2 -19.41 -17.55 0.40
C TYR A 2 -19.97 -18.89 -0.07
N ASP A 3 -21.29 -19.01 -0.14
CA ASP A 3 -21.99 -20.22 -0.60
C ASP A 3 -22.30 -20.10 -2.09
N GLY A 4 -22.02 -21.15 -2.85
CA GLY A 4 -22.16 -21.17 -4.30
C GLY A 4 -20.83 -21.26 -5.05
N PHE A 5 -20.93 -21.57 -6.34
CA PHE A 5 -19.80 -21.78 -7.26
C PHE A 5 -18.86 -22.93 -6.83
N GLU A 6 -19.37 -23.91 -6.09
CA GLU A 6 -18.61 -25.10 -5.69
C GLU A 6 -18.21 -25.94 -6.91
N ASP A 7 -19.07 -25.95 -7.95
CA ASP A 7 -18.88 -26.59 -9.24
C ASP A 7 -17.83 -25.90 -10.14
N LYS A 8 -17.39 -24.69 -9.77
CA LYS A 8 -16.40 -23.91 -10.53
C LYS A 8 -14.98 -24.17 -10.03
N PHE A 9 -14.16 -24.76 -10.90
CA PHE A 9 -12.71 -24.88 -10.72
C PHE A 9 -11.99 -23.70 -11.38
N TYR A 10 -10.92 -23.21 -10.78
CA TYR A 10 -10.03 -22.25 -11.45
C TYR A 10 -9.17 -23.00 -12.49
N LYS A 11 -9.36 -22.70 -13.78
CA LYS A 11 -8.50 -23.19 -14.87
C LYS A 11 -7.92 -21.98 -15.61
N GLY A 12 -6.59 -21.82 -15.56
CA GLY A 12 -5.88 -20.74 -16.27
C GLY A 12 -5.43 -19.57 -15.37
N ARG A 13 -5.18 -18.40 -16.00
CA ARG A 13 -4.69 -17.17 -15.35
C ARG A 13 -5.75 -16.63 -14.38
N LYS A 14 -5.43 -16.59 -13.08
CA LYS A 14 -6.22 -16.08 -11.95
C LYS A 14 -6.48 -14.55 -12.09
N PRO A 15 -7.67 -14.06 -12.47
CA PRO A 15 -7.96 -12.63 -12.57
C PRO A 15 -8.80 -12.17 -11.36
N ASN A 16 -8.44 -12.63 -10.16
CA ASN A 16 -9.31 -12.66 -8.99
C ASN A 16 -8.94 -11.63 -7.93
N GLY A 17 -8.29 -10.53 -8.33
CA GLY A 17 -8.09 -9.35 -7.49
C GLY A 17 -9.19 -8.31 -7.72
N ILE A 18 -9.66 -7.66 -6.66
CA ILE A 18 -10.52 -6.47 -6.74
C ILE A 18 -9.78 -5.25 -6.22
N TYR A 19 -10.23 -4.08 -6.68
CA TYR A 19 -9.93 -2.81 -6.04
C TYR A 19 -11.25 -2.07 -5.77
N VAL A 20 -11.45 -1.64 -4.54
CA VAL A 20 -12.53 -0.72 -4.16
C VAL A 20 -11.92 0.68 -4.06
N PRO A 21 -12.30 1.62 -4.94
CA PRO A 21 -11.81 2.99 -4.88
C PRO A 21 -12.18 3.69 -3.58
N ARG A 22 -11.42 4.74 -3.25
CA ARG A 22 -11.70 5.57 -2.09
C ARG A 22 -13.12 6.15 -2.14
N PHE A 23 -13.89 5.87 -1.10
CA PHE A 23 -15.28 6.30 -0.94
C PHE A 23 -15.49 7.24 0.25
N ARG A 24 -14.49 7.39 1.13
CA ARG A 24 -14.51 8.36 2.25
C ARG A 24 -13.83 9.67 1.87
N ASN A 25 -14.36 10.79 2.40
CA ASN A 25 -13.81 12.14 2.25
C ASN A 25 -13.58 12.56 0.79
N ILE A 26 -14.59 12.31 -0.06
CA ILE A 26 -14.62 12.77 -1.46
C ILE A 26 -15.60 13.95 -1.66
N GLY A 27 -16.19 14.48 -0.58
CA GLY A 27 -17.17 15.57 -0.59
C GLY A 27 -18.59 15.11 -0.21
N GLY A 28 -19.44 16.07 0.19
CA GLY A 28 -20.83 15.80 0.58
C GLY A 28 -20.95 14.78 1.71
N ASP A 29 -21.89 13.84 1.56
CA ASP A 29 -22.24 12.83 2.56
C ASP A 29 -21.16 11.74 2.77
N SER A 30 -20.10 11.74 1.94
CA SER A 30 -18.96 10.84 2.11
C SER A 30 -17.95 11.32 3.16
N ASN A 31 -18.07 12.58 3.59
CA ASN A 31 -17.15 13.19 4.53
C ASN A 31 -17.36 12.63 5.94
N VAL A 32 -16.25 12.43 6.64
CA VAL A 32 -16.23 11.97 8.02
C VAL A 32 -15.41 12.96 8.85
N ASP A 33 -15.89 13.26 10.06
CA ASP A 33 -15.27 14.27 10.92
C ASP A 33 -14.12 13.69 11.77
N THR A 34 -13.96 12.36 11.78
CA THR A 34 -13.04 11.66 12.65
C THR A 34 -11.61 11.60 12.11
N PHE A 35 -11.43 11.61 10.79
CA PHE A 35 -10.12 11.60 10.15
C PHE A 35 -10.13 12.33 8.80
N LYS A 36 -8.96 12.76 8.36
CA LYS A 36 -8.71 13.36 7.04
C LYS A 36 -8.28 12.30 6.04
N ARG A 37 -8.45 12.60 4.74
CA ARG A 37 -8.13 11.70 3.62
C ARG A 37 -9.01 10.45 3.65
N GLY A 38 -8.59 9.37 3.02
CA GLY A 38 -9.38 8.15 3.04
C GLY A 38 -8.55 6.98 2.54
N TYR A 39 -9.25 5.88 2.31
CA TYR A 39 -8.65 4.61 2.00
C TYR A 39 -9.41 3.90 0.89
N GLY A 40 -8.75 2.98 0.22
CA GLY A 40 -9.37 2.00 -0.67
C GLY A 40 -9.14 0.59 -0.15
N TYR A 41 -9.78 -0.39 -0.79
CA TYR A 41 -9.55 -1.79 -0.48
C TYR A 41 -8.95 -2.54 -1.66
N GLN A 42 -8.07 -3.48 -1.35
CA GLN A 42 -7.64 -4.52 -2.28
C GLN A 42 -7.99 -5.87 -1.70
N GLY A 43 -8.47 -6.79 -2.53
CA GLY A 43 -8.93 -8.07 -2.04
C GLY A 43 -8.94 -9.14 -3.10
N SER A 44 -9.16 -10.37 -2.68
CA SER A 44 -9.31 -11.49 -3.60
C SER A 44 -10.14 -12.62 -3.02
N GLY A 45 -10.74 -13.39 -3.91
CA GLY A 45 -11.35 -14.68 -3.58
C GLY A 45 -10.34 -15.82 -3.67
N SER A 46 -10.43 -16.76 -2.74
CA SER A 46 -9.62 -17.97 -2.71
C SER A 46 -10.44 -19.18 -2.25
N ARG A 47 -9.96 -20.38 -2.56
CA ARG A 47 -10.50 -21.64 -2.03
C ARG A 47 -9.39 -22.32 -1.23
N SER A 48 -9.66 -22.60 0.03
CA SER A 48 -8.78 -23.35 0.93
C SER A 48 -9.51 -24.62 1.34
N ASN A 49 -8.85 -25.77 1.28
CA ASN A 49 -9.34 -27.04 1.85
C ASN A 49 -8.51 -27.48 3.07
N TRP A 50 -7.58 -26.65 3.55
CA TRP A 50 -6.58 -27.10 4.53
C TRP A 50 -7.19 -27.40 5.91
N GLU A 51 -8.31 -26.74 6.23
CA GLU A 51 -9.10 -27.02 7.44
C GLU A 51 -9.81 -28.40 7.37
N ASP A 52 -10.02 -28.95 6.17
CA ASP A 52 -10.70 -30.24 5.95
C ASP A 52 -9.71 -31.42 5.87
N VAL A 53 -8.40 -31.17 5.78
CA VAL A 53 -7.38 -32.23 5.80
C VAL A 53 -7.10 -32.59 7.26
N VAL A 54 -7.90 -33.51 7.78
CA VAL A 54 -7.71 -34.11 9.11
C VAL A 54 -6.28 -34.66 9.22
N SER A 55 -5.63 -34.48 10.37
CA SER A 55 -4.25 -34.97 10.63
C SER A 55 -4.05 -36.46 10.34
N GLU A 56 -5.13 -37.23 10.32
CA GLU A 56 -5.17 -38.66 9.98
C GLU A 56 -4.93 -38.95 8.49
N LEU A 57 -5.21 -37.99 7.60
CA LEU A 57 -4.91 -38.06 6.16
C LEU A 57 -3.46 -37.63 5.86
N SER A 58 -2.51 -37.92 6.75
CA SER A 58 -1.13 -37.39 6.67
C SER A 58 -0.31 -37.91 5.48
N HIS A 59 -0.73 -38.99 4.80
CA HIS A 59 -0.04 -39.56 3.65
C HIS A 59 -0.93 -40.50 2.81
N GLY A 60 -0.47 -40.88 1.62
CA GLY A 60 -1.10 -41.92 0.80
C GLY A 60 -2.13 -41.42 -0.23
N LYS A 61 -2.93 -42.36 -0.74
CA LYS A 61 -3.94 -42.10 -1.79
C LYS A 61 -5.01 -41.12 -1.31
N ASP A 62 -5.44 -41.26 -0.06
CA ASP A 62 -6.53 -40.47 0.50
C ASP A 62 -6.13 -39.01 0.72
N LEU A 63 -4.87 -38.75 1.12
CA LEU A 63 -4.32 -37.39 1.12
C LEU A 63 -4.33 -36.79 -0.28
N LYS A 64 -3.88 -37.54 -1.29
CA LYS A 64 -3.87 -37.06 -2.69
C LYS A 64 -5.27 -36.73 -3.17
N GLU A 65 -6.27 -37.55 -2.86
CA GLU A 65 -7.66 -37.28 -3.23
C GLU A 65 -8.24 -36.08 -2.47
N ALA A 66 -7.89 -35.90 -1.19
CA ALA A 66 -8.35 -34.77 -0.38
C ALA A 66 -7.79 -33.43 -0.88
N ILE A 67 -6.47 -33.34 -1.14
CA ILE A 67 -5.85 -32.10 -1.62
C ILE A 67 -6.31 -31.66 -3.01
N LEU A 68 -6.82 -32.61 -3.81
CA LEU A 68 -7.37 -32.34 -5.15
C LEU A 68 -8.81 -31.80 -5.11
N LYS A 69 -9.50 -31.86 -3.95
CA LYS A 69 -10.84 -31.29 -3.77
C LYS A 69 -10.72 -29.85 -3.25
N PRO A 70 -11.14 -28.82 -4.00
CA PRO A 70 -11.07 -27.45 -3.53
C PRO A 70 -12.13 -27.23 -2.45
N GLY A 71 -11.72 -26.64 -1.32
CA GLY A 71 -12.65 -26.33 -0.23
C GLY A 71 -13.57 -25.17 -0.57
N GLY A 72 -14.28 -24.66 0.43
CA GLY A 72 -15.24 -23.57 0.27
C GLY A 72 -14.60 -22.25 -0.20
N TRP A 73 -15.41 -21.37 -0.78
CA TRP A 73 -14.96 -20.03 -1.16
C TRP A 73 -14.81 -19.13 0.06
N THR A 74 -13.65 -18.49 0.14
CA THR A 74 -13.36 -17.39 1.05
C THR A 74 -13.02 -16.15 0.24
N PHE A 75 -13.29 -15.00 0.81
CA PHE A 75 -12.94 -13.72 0.23
C PHE A 75 -12.46 -12.82 1.35
N GLY A 76 -11.40 -12.07 1.08
CA GLY A 76 -10.85 -11.09 2.00
C GLY A 76 -10.44 -9.83 1.27
N MET A 77 -10.49 -8.71 1.99
CA MET A 77 -9.95 -7.44 1.53
C MET A 77 -9.17 -6.76 2.65
N GLY A 78 -8.13 -6.02 2.28
CA GLY A 78 -7.32 -5.19 3.17
C GLY A 78 -7.42 -3.73 2.78
N GLY A 79 -7.52 -2.85 3.79
CA GLY A 79 -7.58 -1.41 3.61
C GLY A 79 -6.20 -0.79 3.45
N PHE A 80 -6.08 0.14 2.52
CA PHE A 80 -4.87 0.95 2.30
C PHE A 80 -5.25 2.41 2.48
N GLY A 81 -4.75 3.04 3.54
CA GLY A 81 -4.95 4.45 3.85
C GLY A 81 -3.66 5.25 3.77
N GLU A 82 -3.81 6.57 3.79
CA GLU A 82 -2.70 7.51 3.79
C GLU A 82 -2.23 7.78 5.23
N VAL A 83 -0.91 7.72 5.46
CA VAL A 83 -0.28 8.35 6.63
C VAL A 83 -0.05 9.82 6.29
N LEU A 84 -0.55 10.73 7.11
CA LEU A 84 -0.34 12.16 6.85
C LEU A 84 1.16 12.53 6.93
N PRO A 85 1.61 13.55 6.17
CA PRO A 85 3.01 13.95 6.11
C PRO A 85 3.40 14.76 7.36
N TYR A 86 3.59 14.07 8.48
CA TYR A 86 4.04 14.67 9.73
C TYR A 86 5.52 15.05 9.66
N GLU A 87 5.87 16.24 10.16
CA GLU A 87 7.25 16.73 10.16
C GLU A 87 8.19 15.90 11.05
N ASP A 88 7.66 15.41 12.17
CA ASP A 88 8.39 14.61 13.15
C ASP A 88 8.54 13.13 12.74
N ASN A 89 7.80 12.65 11.74
CA ASN A 89 8.06 11.36 11.12
C ASN A 89 9.28 11.47 10.20
N ARG A 90 10.42 10.98 10.67
CA ARG A 90 11.74 11.19 10.04
C ARG A 90 12.53 9.90 9.85
N MET A 91 13.38 9.95 8.85
CA MET A 91 14.43 8.97 8.56
C MET A 91 15.76 9.71 8.62
N THR A 92 16.71 9.20 9.40
CA THR A 92 18.05 9.78 9.54
C THR A 92 19.12 8.71 9.37
N LEU A 93 20.30 9.12 8.93
CA LEU A 93 21.47 8.25 8.92
C LEU A 93 22.12 8.26 10.30
N ASP A 94 22.43 7.06 10.81
CA ASP A 94 23.24 6.85 12.01
C ASP A 94 24.70 6.60 11.59
N HIS A 95 25.55 7.59 11.82
CA HIS A 95 26.95 7.56 11.46
C HIS A 95 27.84 6.83 12.49
N ASP A 96 27.33 6.57 13.69
CA ASP A 96 28.03 5.83 14.74
C ASP A 96 27.83 4.31 14.58
N LYS A 97 26.75 3.91 13.90
CA LYS A 97 26.44 2.52 13.58
C LYS A 97 26.49 2.28 12.08
N LEU A 98 27.55 1.61 11.64
CA LEU A 98 27.73 1.22 10.24
C LEU A 98 27.16 -0.17 9.96
N ASP A 99 26.74 -0.40 8.72
CA ASP A 99 26.31 -1.70 8.22
C ASP A 99 27.50 -2.59 7.81
N GLY A 100 27.21 -3.78 7.27
CA GLY A 100 28.24 -4.73 6.83
C GLY A 100 29.12 -4.24 5.66
N TRP A 101 28.76 -3.13 5.02
CA TRP A 101 29.50 -2.49 3.93
C TRP A 101 30.21 -1.21 4.36
N GLY A 102 30.14 -0.85 5.65
CA GLY A 102 30.75 0.37 6.19
C GLY A 102 29.92 1.63 5.90
N LEU A 103 28.66 1.51 5.49
CA LEU A 103 27.76 2.65 5.28
C LEU A 103 26.96 2.95 6.56
N PRO A 104 26.64 4.23 6.85
CA PRO A 104 25.75 4.60 7.94
C PRO A 104 24.43 3.83 7.87
N THR A 105 23.98 3.27 9.00
CA THR A 105 22.66 2.63 9.07
C THR A 105 21.55 3.66 9.05
N VAL A 106 20.32 3.21 8.81
CA VAL A 106 19.14 4.07 8.80
C VAL A 106 18.38 3.92 10.12
N THR A 107 18.02 5.05 10.73
CA THR A 107 17.15 5.12 11.89
C THR A 107 15.83 5.79 11.50
N PHE A 108 14.73 5.16 11.87
CA PHE A 108 13.38 5.70 11.71
C PHE A 108 12.84 6.13 13.06
N ASP A 109 12.41 7.38 13.13
CA ASP A 109 11.62 7.93 14.22
C ASP A 109 10.29 8.37 13.63
N ALA A 110 9.35 7.43 13.57
CA ALA A 110 8.10 7.62 12.89
C ALA A 110 7.01 6.73 13.49
N GLU A 111 5.81 7.27 13.58
CA GLU A 111 4.65 6.59 14.15
C GLU A 111 3.36 6.88 13.37
N LEU A 112 2.35 6.06 13.63
CA LEU A 112 0.97 6.38 13.27
C LEU A 112 0.38 7.30 14.34
N LYS A 113 -0.44 8.26 13.91
CA LYS A 113 -1.10 9.18 14.83
C LYS A 113 -2.61 8.96 14.85
N GLU A 114 -3.29 9.77 15.66
CA GLU A 114 -4.74 9.67 15.89
C GLU A 114 -5.56 9.61 14.59
N ASN A 115 -5.15 10.34 13.55
CA ASN A 115 -5.80 10.33 12.24
C ASN A 115 -5.82 8.92 11.62
N GLU A 116 -4.65 8.28 11.54
CA GLU A 116 -4.54 6.95 10.94
C GLU A 116 -5.22 5.90 11.80
N LEU A 117 -5.13 6.01 13.13
CA LEU A 117 -5.80 5.09 14.05
C LEU A 117 -7.33 5.15 13.89
N LYS A 118 -7.91 6.35 13.82
CA LYS A 118 -9.36 6.51 13.55
C LYS A 118 -9.75 6.01 12.16
N MET A 119 -8.90 6.26 11.16
CA MET A 119 -9.13 5.77 9.80
C MET A 119 -9.16 4.23 9.75
N ARG A 120 -8.29 3.56 10.52
CA ARG A 120 -8.25 2.08 10.60
C ARG A 120 -9.50 1.48 11.23
N GLU A 121 -10.07 2.11 12.24
CA GLU A 121 -11.34 1.66 12.83
C GLU A 121 -12.48 1.74 11.81
N ASP A 122 -12.59 2.86 11.07
CA ASP A 122 -13.58 2.99 9.99
C ASP A 122 -13.32 1.96 8.86
N MET A 123 -12.05 1.71 8.51
CA MET A 123 -11.71 0.66 7.53
C MET A 123 -12.23 -0.72 7.94
N LYS A 124 -12.20 -1.07 9.22
CA LYS A 124 -12.69 -2.37 9.69
C LYS A 124 -14.20 -2.46 9.62
N GLU A 125 -14.88 -1.42 10.11
CA GLU A 125 -16.33 -1.33 10.11
C GLU A 125 -16.89 -1.40 8.68
N GLN A 126 -16.34 -0.60 7.77
CA GLN A 126 -16.81 -0.54 6.40
C GLN A 126 -16.52 -1.83 5.62
N ALA A 127 -15.37 -2.48 5.84
CA ALA A 127 -15.09 -3.78 5.22
C ALA A 127 -16.09 -4.84 5.70
N TYR A 128 -16.39 -4.87 6.99
CA TYR A 128 -17.36 -5.79 7.57
C TYR A 128 -18.76 -5.57 6.96
N GLU A 129 -19.22 -4.32 6.91
CA GLU A 129 -20.52 -3.95 6.40
C GLU A 129 -20.65 -4.29 4.90
N MET A 130 -19.64 -3.92 4.08
CA MET A 130 -19.62 -4.22 2.65
C MET A 130 -19.68 -5.71 2.36
N LEU A 131 -18.87 -6.51 3.06
CA LEU A 131 -18.84 -7.96 2.86
C LEU A 131 -20.13 -8.64 3.30
N THR A 132 -20.71 -8.19 4.42
CA THR A 132 -21.99 -8.71 4.90
C THR A 132 -23.11 -8.40 3.91
N LYS A 133 -23.18 -7.16 3.40
CA LYS A 133 -24.15 -6.75 2.37
C LYS A 133 -23.95 -7.46 1.04
N ALA A 134 -22.72 -7.85 0.71
CA ALA A 134 -22.41 -8.65 -0.47
C ALA A 134 -22.79 -10.14 -0.34
N GLY A 135 -23.34 -10.56 0.82
CA GLY A 135 -23.85 -11.91 1.04
C GLY A 135 -22.80 -12.90 1.57
N LEU A 136 -21.65 -12.42 2.04
CA LEU A 136 -20.70 -13.31 2.71
C LEU A 136 -21.21 -13.66 4.12
N ARG A 137 -20.99 -14.90 4.52
CA ARG A 137 -21.20 -15.38 5.89
C ARG A 137 -19.90 -15.42 6.67
N ASP A 138 -19.98 -15.54 7.99
CA ASP A 138 -18.83 -15.66 8.89
C ASP A 138 -17.80 -14.55 8.66
N VAL A 139 -18.28 -13.32 8.41
CA VAL A 139 -17.43 -12.16 8.17
C VAL A 139 -16.75 -11.80 9.49
N GLN A 140 -15.43 -11.70 9.49
CA GLN A 140 -14.64 -11.29 10.64
C GLN A 140 -13.82 -10.07 10.26
N ALA A 141 -14.06 -8.96 10.96
CA ALA A 141 -13.15 -7.82 10.92
C ALA A 141 -11.90 -8.17 11.70
N PHE A 142 -10.74 -7.75 11.21
CA PHE A 142 -9.48 -7.90 11.93
C PHE A 142 -8.71 -6.59 11.90
N ASP A 143 -8.00 -6.34 13.00
CA ASP A 143 -6.93 -5.36 13.04
C ASP A 143 -5.69 -6.05 13.58
N LYS A 144 -4.54 -5.85 12.94
CA LYS A 144 -3.26 -6.34 13.44
C LYS A 144 -2.38 -5.14 13.78
N PRO A 145 -1.58 -5.23 14.86
CA PRO A 145 -0.54 -4.25 15.12
C PRO A 145 0.26 -4.01 13.83
N VAL A 146 0.33 -2.74 13.43
CA VAL A 146 1.01 -2.33 12.21
C VAL A 146 2.23 -1.52 12.63
N ALA A 147 3.34 -1.77 11.94
CA ALA A 147 4.48 -0.87 11.95
C ALA A 147 4.49 -0.11 10.62
N LEU A 148 4.98 1.13 10.65
CA LEU A 148 5.35 1.82 9.42
C LEU A 148 6.37 0.95 8.65
N GLY A 149 6.24 0.93 7.32
CA GLY A 149 7.09 0.14 6.41
C GLY A 149 6.48 -1.20 5.95
N LEU A 150 5.44 -1.73 6.60
CA LEU A 150 4.79 -2.97 6.14
C LEU A 150 4.13 -2.85 4.74
N GLY A 151 3.84 -1.63 4.31
CA GLY A 151 3.32 -1.34 2.97
C GLY A 151 4.39 -1.31 1.88
N ILE A 152 5.69 -1.26 2.22
CA ILE A 152 6.83 -1.14 1.29
C ILE A 152 6.61 0.02 0.29
N HIS A 153 6.08 1.13 0.80
CA HIS A 153 5.65 2.31 0.07
C HIS A 153 6.19 3.58 0.75
N GLU A 154 7.46 3.55 1.16
CA GLU A 154 8.14 4.67 1.80
C GLU A 154 8.20 5.87 0.85
N MET A 155 7.79 7.03 1.35
CA MET A 155 7.58 8.24 0.55
C MET A 155 7.94 9.50 1.34
N GLY A 156 8.32 10.55 0.62
CA GLY A 156 8.45 11.91 1.18
C GLY A 156 9.77 12.27 1.84
N THR A 157 10.77 11.38 1.83
CA THR A 157 12.11 11.62 2.39
C THR A 157 12.91 12.70 1.64
N ALA A 158 12.56 13.00 0.39
CA ALA A 158 13.14 14.09 -0.42
C ALA A 158 12.03 14.90 -1.12
N ARG A 159 11.02 15.31 -0.34
CA ARG A 159 9.75 15.84 -0.86
C ARG A 159 9.90 16.95 -1.89
N MET A 160 9.02 16.91 -2.88
CA MET A 160 8.85 17.92 -3.90
C MET A 160 8.19 19.20 -3.36
N GLY A 161 8.57 20.36 -3.87
CA GLY A 161 7.92 21.62 -3.53
C GLY A 161 8.39 22.80 -4.35
N ARG A 162 7.77 23.96 -4.10
CA ARG A 162 8.08 25.21 -4.82
C ARG A 162 9.17 26.03 -4.14
N ASP A 163 9.41 25.80 -2.86
CA ASP A 163 10.36 26.57 -2.04
C ASP A 163 11.51 25.66 -1.56
N PRO A 164 12.78 25.98 -1.88
CA PRO A 164 13.94 25.22 -1.42
C PRO A 164 14.11 25.18 0.10
N LYS A 165 13.48 26.09 0.85
CA LYS A 165 13.51 26.06 2.32
C LYS A 165 12.62 24.98 2.92
N THR A 166 11.65 24.47 2.14
CA THR A 166 10.65 23.51 2.62
C THR A 166 10.63 22.22 1.80
N SER A 167 11.44 22.10 0.75
CA SER A 167 11.46 20.95 -0.15
C SER A 167 12.85 20.70 -0.72
N VAL A 168 13.13 19.45 -1.12
CA VAL A 168 14.44 19.04 -1.65
C VAL A 168 14.48 19.20 -3.16
N VAL A 169 13.41 18.80 -3.84
CA VAL A 169 13.29 18.86 -5.30
C VAL A 169 12.18 19.79 -5.77
N ASN A 170 12.35 20.37 -6.96
CA ASN A 170 11.35 21.19 -7.61
C ASN A 170 10.29 20.35 -8.35
N GLY A 171 9.38 21.02 -9.06
CA GLY A 171 8.31 20.40 -9.85
C GLY A 171 8.75 19.47 -10.98
N PHE A 172 10.04 19.41 -11.30
CA PHE A 172 10.64 18.51 -12.30
C PHE A 172 11.51 17.44 -11.67
N ASN A 173 11.39 17.19 -10.36
CA ASN A 173 12.20 16.24 -9.61
C ASN A 173 13.70 16.60 -9.54
N GLN A 174 14.06 17.84 -9.91
CA GLN A 174 15.43 18.35 -9.86
C GLN A 174 15.73 18.92 -8.47
N VAL A 175 16.88 18.60 -7.89
CA VAL A 175 17.33 19.17 -6.60
C VAL A 175 17.46 20.69 -6.75
N HIS A 176 16.89 21.44 -5.80
CA HIS A 176 16.85 22.91 -5.93
C HIS A 176 18.24 23.54 -6.01
N THR A 177 19.17 23.06 -5.18
CA THR A 177 20.53 23.59 -5.03
C THR A 177 21.54 22.99 -6.01
N VAL A 178 21.22 21.84 -6.63
CA VAL A 178 22.14 21.10 -7.52
C VAL A 178 21.39 20.70 -8.79
N LYS A 179 21.56 21.48 -9.86
CA LYS A 179 20.71 21.38 -11.06
C LYS A 179 20.88 20.08 -11.85
N ASN A 180 22.04 19.44 -11.79
CA ASN A 180 22.30 18.18 -12.51
C ASN A 180 21.93 16.92 -11.70
N VAL A 181 21.22 17.05 -10.57
CA VAL A 181 20.77 15.93 -9.74
C VAL A 181 19.25 15.87 -9.71
N TYR A 182 18.70 14.66 -9.90
CA TYR A 182 17.27 14.38 -9.92
C TYR A 182 16.92 13.23 -8.96
N VAL A 183 15.74 13.30 -8.32
CA VAL A 183 15.20 12.27 -7.43
C VAL A 183 13.82 11.84 -7.92
N THR A 184 13.69 10.60 -8.39
CA THR A 184 12.52 10.15 -9.16
C THR A 184 11.82 8.91 -8.58
N ASP A 185 12.16 8.49 -7.37
CA ASP A 185 11.50 7.40 -6.64
C ASP A 185 10.43 7.93 -5.65
N GLY A 186 9.96 7.11 -4.72
CA GLY A 186 8.95 7.55 -3.74
C GLY A 186 9.35 8.76 -2.88
N ALA A 187 10.64 9.08 -2.77
CA ALA A 187 11.13 10.14 -1.90
C ALA A 187 10.56 11.52 -2.25
N PHE A 188 10.25 11.79 -3.53
CA PHE A 188 9.71 13.09 -3.94
C PHE A 188 8.25 13.33 -3.54
N MET A 189 7.51 12.28 -3.18
CA MET A 189 6.07 12.38 -2.94
C MET A 189 5.76 13.22 -1.71
N THR A 190 4.80 14.13 -1.81
CA THR A 190 4.34 14.97 -0.68
C THR A 190 3.15 14.37 0.08
N SER A 191 2.56 13.31 -0.47
CA SER A 191 1.39 12.60 0.05
C SER A 191 1.38 11.19 -0.54
N ALA A 192 1.05 10.19 0.27
CA ALA A 192 1.11 8.78 -0.12
C ALA A 192 -0.16 8.27 -0.83
N ALA A 193 -1.28 9.00 -0.74
CA ALA A 193 -2.60 8.55 -1.18
C ALA A 193 -2.98 7.15 -0.60
N CYS A 194 -3.92 6.45 -1.24
CA CYS A 194 -4.45 5.14 -0.83
C CYS A 194 -4.31 4.06 -1.92
N VAL A 195 -3.39 4.28 -2.86
CA VAL A 195 -3.13 3.41 -4.02
C VAL A 195 -1.66 3.04 -4.07
N ASN A 196 -1.33 1.95 -4.76
CA ASN A 196 0.06 1.60 -5.04
C ASN A 196 0.69 2.69 -5.92
N PRO A 197 1.86 3.24 -5.54
CA PRO A 197 2.34 4.49 -6.10
C PRO A 197 3.25 4.32 -7.33
N SER A 198 3.67 3.10 -7.67
CA SER A 198 4.72 2.85 -8.67
C SER A 198 4.44 3.46 -10.04
N LEU A 199 3.19 3.43 -10.53
CA LEU A 199 2.82 4.06 -11.80
C LEU A 199 2.97 5.59 -11.75
N THR A 200 2.66 6.20 -10.61
CA THR A 200 2.88 7.63 -10.37
C THR A 200 4.38 7.95 -10.40
N TYR A 201 5.23 7.11 -9.81
CA TYR A 201 6.69 7.28 -9.88
C TYR A 201 7.16 7.26 -11.33
N MET A 202 6.73 6.26 -12.11
CA MET A 202 7.09 6.16 -13.54
C MET A 202 6.68 7.39 -14.33
N ALA A 203 5.47 7.92 -14.10
CA ALA A 203 5.00 9.14 -14.78
C ALA A 203 5.87 10.35 -14.44
N PHE A 204 6.25 10.52 -13.17
CA PHE A 204 7.11 11.62 -12.73
C PHE A 204 8.56 11.45 -13.22
N THR A 205 9.08 10.22 -13.25
CA THR A 205 10.38 9.89 -13.83
C THR A 205 10.44 10.25 -15.31
N ALA A 206 9.40 9.92 -16.09
CA ALA A 206 9.35 10.26 -17.51
C ALA A 206 9.41 11.79 -17.72
N ARG A 207 8.64 12.54 -16.93
CA ARG A 207 8.67 14.01 -16.94
C ARG A 207 10.04 14.59 -16.54
N ALA A 208 10.67 14.02 -15.52
CA ALA A 208 11.97 14.46 -15.03
C ALA A 208 13.08 14.22 -16.08
N ALA A 209 13.05 13.06 -16.72
CA ALA A 209 14.00 12.69 -17.78
C ALA A 209 13.85 13.58 -19.01
N ASP A 210 12.62 13.87 -19.43
CA ASP A 210 12.35 14.80 -20.53
C ASP A 210 12.90 16.21 -20.22
N HIS A 211 12.58 16.74 -19.04
CA HIS A 211 13.13 18.01 -18.59
C HIS A 211 14.66 18.01 -18.56
N ALA A 212 15.30 16.98 -17.98
CA ALA A 212 16.76 16.87 -17.96
C ALA A 212 17.36 16.86 -19.36
N ALA A 213 16.78 16.11 -20.31
CA ALA A 213 17.23 16.06 -21.69
C ALA A 213 17.11 17.43 -22.39
N GLU A 214 16.04 18.17 -22.14
CA GLU A 214 15.90 19.53 -22.67
C GLU A 214 16.92 20.50 -22.09
N GLN A 215 17.17 20.46 -20.78
CA GLN A 215 18.15 21.35 -20.14
C GLN A 215 19.58 21.04 -20.59
N LEU A 216 19.93 19.75 -20.77
CA LEU A 216 21.20 19.33 -21.36
C LEU A 216 21.39 19.87 -22.78
N LYS A 217 20.36 19.77 -23.64
CA LYS A 217 20.41 20.35 -25.01
C LYS A 217 20.62 21.86 -25.01
N LYS A 218 20.16 22.56 -23.97
CA LYS A 218 20.32 24.01 -23.79
C LYS A 218 21.67 24.38 -23.15
N GLY A 219 22.50 23.42 -22.73
CA GLY A 219 23.75 23.66 -22.00
C GLY A 219 23.51 24.21 -20.59
N LEU A 220 22.33 23.95 -20.00
CA LEU A 220 21.95 24.39 -18.65
C LEU A 220 22.20 23.31 -17.59
N LEU A 221 22.59 22.11 -18.03
CA LEU A 221 23.08 20.99 -17.22
C LEU A 221 24.45 20.55 -17.68
#